data_AF-A0A4Y7TNF6-F1
#
_entry.id   AF-A0A4Y7TNF6-F1
#
_cell.length_a   1.000
_cell.length_b   1.000
_cell.length_c   1.000
_cell.angle_alpha   90.00
_cell.angle_beta   90.00
_cell.angle_gamma   90.00
#
_symmetry.space_group_name_H-M   'P 1'
#
loop_
_entity.id
_entity.type
_entity.pdbx_description
1 polymer ?
#
loop_
_entity_poly.entity_id
_entity_poly.type
_entity_poly.pdbx_seq_one_letter_code
_entity_poly.pdbx_strand_id
1 'polypeptide(L)'
;MNVNNLFKAPKYASSSIGNKRKLPANPSPDELKKWRQEAEQQNGQERTEPPAKRSRNVTMEEIPDEDSAMDTSDFAPGGDADYFEEEDEDGRFFGGGLTSEQKEILNIFDRAGGEGIQAEEGEELTPAAVKRLLLKLERAVNKNTDQRSKYPGDPTKFIDSEADLDSAIKSLLPLAQAPTVSYPELVRSGSLALLIGLFTHENVDIVLDVVELIHELTDEDAGAEYEEAETKETEEVMKLLIDSLVENNIFELLVDNLNRLNEAEEADRQGAFHILGIFENILSVNPDLAPQVVEKTKVLTWLLNRVQSKTHDENRGYAAELLSILLQSNTPNRLAYAKGDGVEIALKVLSQYRRRDPVDADESEFMENLFDSLCSALAEASIKKLFLEAEGPDLMILMAKEKRECKSRAIKALDYAMSGPDGGPVCTAFVEALGLKMLFSAFMGKVKKGKSSALPPAEDIGHILGVISSLLSNLESDSTDRIRLLAKFVENNYEKSDKLLDIRDNAVTRLKQTDAAIEREKRELDGEDEDEDDILNDQAAIYLRRLDGGFFTLQTVDYILAWIVMEDDGIRTHVLQMLSRKNQSIQDVVSTLKIFYENIDDVPPTEAGEDNAPSQKDIIANLIISLDPSAGQ
;
A
#
# COMPACT_ATOMS: atom_id res chain seq x y z
N MET A 1 -0.56 61.66 1.36
CA MET A 1 0.61 60.98 0.77
C MET A 1 0.66 59.61 1.40
N ASN A 2 0.40 58.56 0.62
CA ASN A 2 0.15 57.21 1.12
C ASN A 2 1.24 56.26 0.60
N VAL A 3 1.68 55.37 1.50
CA VAL A 3 2.96 54.64 1.54
C VAL A 3 3.03 53.46 0.53
N ASN A 4 2.21 53.45 -0.51
CA ASN A 4 2.13 52.36 -1.51
C ASN A 4 3.08 52.53 -2.72
N ASN A 5 4.18 53.27 -2.56
CA ASN A 5 5.04 53.66 -3.69
C ASN A 5 6.49 53.19 -3.63
N LEU A 6 6.86 52.21 -2.79
CA LEU A 6 8.28 51.82 -2.68
C LEU A 6 8.75 50.51 -3.31
N PHE A 7 7.89 49.64 -3.88
CA PHE A 7 8.40 48.47 -4.61
C PHE A 7 7.51 48.09 -5.80
N LYS A 8 7.89 48.52 -7.01
CA LYS A 8 7.38 48.02 -8.29
C LYS A 8 8.57 47.59 -9.15
N ALA A 9 8.77 46.28 -9.27
CA ALA A 9 9.62 45.67 -10.30
C ALA A 9 8.83 45.50 -11.63
N PRO A 10 9.49 45.45 -12.80
CA PRO A 10 8.88 45.73 -14.10
C PRO A 10 8.18 44.52 -14.72
N LYS A 11 7.09 44.79 -15.45
CA LYS A 11 6.39 43.84 -16.34
C LYS A 11 7.08 43.82 -17.71
N TYR A 12 7.35 42.63 -18.24
CA TYR A 12 7.51 42.40 -19.68
C TYR A 12 6.46 41.41 -20.20
N ALA A 13 6.17 41.59 -21.49
CA ALA A 13 4.96 41.20 -22.18
C ALA A 13 4.94 39.74 -22.69
N SER A 14 3.71 39.33 -23.00
CA SER A 14 3.25 38.13 -23.68
C SER A 14 4.08 37.66 -24.87
N SER A 15 4.40 36.36 -24.91
CA SER A 15 4.69 35.62 -26.14
C SER A 15 4.02 34.24 -26.14
N SER A 16 3.45 33.94 -27.30
CA SER A 16 2.84 32.71 -27.79
C SER A 16 3.61 31.40 -27.56
N ILE A 17 2.89 30.27 -27.78
CA ILE A 17 3.35 28.87 -27.99
C ILE A 17 3.27 28.04 -26.68
N GLY A 18 2.46 26.99 -26.52
CA GLY A 18 1.95 26.06 -27.52
C GLY A 18 2.94 24.91 -27.79
N ASN A 19 3.44 24.21 -26.77
CA ASN A 19 3.82 22.79 -26.86
C ASN A 19 4.23 22.22 -25.49
N LYS A 20 3.64 21.08 -25.15
CA LYS A 20 4.03 20.25 -24.01
C LYS A 20 5.44 19.69 -24.27
N ARG A 21 6.38 19.88 -23.35
CA ARG A 21 7.68 19.20 -23.38
C ARG A 21 7.42 17.70 -23.15
N LYS A 22 7.65 16.89 -24.18
CA LYS A 22 7.93 15.45 -24.05
C LYS A 22 9.37 15.33 -23.58
N LEU A 23 9.67 14.42 -22.65
CA LEU A 23 11.02 13.92 -22.46
C LEU A 23 11.53 13.35 -23.80
N PRO A 24 12.79 13.60 -24.20
CA PRO A 24 13.34 12.98 -25.40
C PRO A 24 13.50 11.46 -25.16
N ALA A 25 13.29 10.67 -26.20
CA ALA A 25 13.56 9.23 -26.17
C ALA A 25 15.08 8.99 -26.05
N ASN A 26 15.46 7.88 -25.41
CA ASN A 26 16.86 7.44 -25.37
C ASN A 26 17.41 7.32 -26.81
N PRO A 27 18.63 7.83 -27.07
CA PRO A 27 19.20 7.87 -28.41
C PRO A 27 19.45 6.46 -28.95
N SER A 28 19.23 6.28 -30.25
CA SER A 28 19.41 4.97 -30.89
C SER A 28 20.90 4.61 -31.01
N PRO A 29 21.27 3.31 -31.07
CA PRO A 29 22.66 2.87 -31.17
C PRO A 29 23.43 3.47 -32.36
N ASP A 30 22.74 3.80 -33.46
CA ASP A 30 23.35 4.42 -34.64
C ASP A 30 23.64 5.92 -34.45
N GLU A 31 22.88 6.62 -33.60
CA GLU A 31 23.10 8.03 -33.26
C GLU A 31 24.28 8.20 -32.30
N LEU A 32 24.44 7.28 -31.34
CA LEU A 32 25.61 7.21 -30.45
C LEU A 32 26.91 6.93 -31.23
N LYS A 33 26.83 6.11 -32.29
CA LYS A 33 27.96 5.81 -33.19
C LYS A 33 28.38 7.03 -34.00
N LYS A 34 27.42 7.87 -34.38
CA LYS A 34 27.66 9.12 -35.12
C LYS A 34 28.35 10.18 -34.24
N TRP A 35 27.94 10.30 -32.98
CA TRP A 35 28.59 11.21 -32.02
C TRP A 35 30.02 10.78 -31.67
N ARG A 36 30.29 9.46 -31.64
CA ARG A 36 31.67 8.94 -31.51
C ARG A 36 32.55 9.33 -32.71
N GLN A 37 32.01 9.22 -33.92
CA GLN A 37 32.74 9.58 -35.15
C GLN A 37 32.95 11.09 -35.30
N GLU A 38 32.04 11.93 -34.78
CA GLU A 38 32.18 13.39 -34.76
C GLU A 38 33.21 13.85 -33.70
N ALA A 39 33.31 13.15 -32.56
CA ALA A 39 34.34 13.40 -31.54
C ALA A 39 35.75 13.02 -32.03
N GLU A 40 35.87 11.99 -32.88
CA GLU A 40 37.13 11.56 -33.50
C GLU A 40 37.62 12.50 -34.63
N GLN A 41 36.75 13.38 -35.17
CA GLN A 41 37.12 14.33 -36.23
C GLN A 41 37.63 15.69 -35.73
N GLN A 42 37.46 16.01 -34.43
CA GLN A 42 37.90 17.30 -33.87
C GLN A 42 39.33 17.30 -33.30
N ASN A 43 40.04 16.17 -33.32
CA ASN A 43 41.35 16.05 -32.68
C ASN A 43 42.49 15.73 -33.67
N GLY A 44 42.63 16.55 -34.70
CA GLY A 44 43.78 16.45 -35.59
C GLY A 44 44.04 17.70 -36.43
N GLN A 45 44.93 18.59 -35.96
CA GLN A 45 46.12 18.96 -36.75
C GLN A 45 47.18 19.80 -36.00
N GLU A 46 48.43 19.39 -36.29
CA GLU A 46 49.75 20.03 -36.12
C GLU A 46 50.53 19.90 -34.79
N ARG A 47 51.48 18.94 -34.82
CA ARG A 47 52.78 18.98 -34.14
C ARG A 47 53.89 19.23 -35.18
N THR A 48 54.99 19.84 -34.75
CA THR A 48 56.34 19.68 -35.34
C THR A 48 57.36 19.30 -34.25
N GLU A 49 58.14 18.25 -34.52
CA GLU A 49 59.11 17.48 -33.69
C GLU A 49 60.54 18.12 -33.66
N PRO A 50 61.71 17.46 -33.35
CA PRO A 50 62.08 16.10 -32.79
C PRO A 50 63.33 16.16 -31.82
N PRO A 51 64.22 15.13 -31.58
CA PRO A 51 64.19 13.65 -31.82
C PRO A 51 64.68 12.67 -30.69
N ALA A 52 64.10 11.44 -30.74
CA ALA A 52 64.65 10.04 -30.77
C ALA A 52 65.53 9.42 -29.63
N LYS A 53 65.46 8.11 -29.26
CA LYS A 53 65.33 6.84 -30.04
C LYS A 53 64.87 5.58 -29.21
N ARG A 54 64.04 4.72 -29.86
CA ARG A 54 63.95 3.20 -29.99
C ARG A 54 64.00 2.26 -28.74
N SER A 55 63.49 1.01 -28.70
CA SER A 55 62.34 0.19 -29.22
C SER A 55 62.73 -1.31 -29.07
N ARG A 56 61.85 -2.23 -28.59
CA ARG A 56 61.51 -3.56 -29.21
C ARG A 56 60.72 -4.54 -28.30
N ASN A 57 59.89 -5.35 -28.98
CA ASN A 57 58.89 -6.38 -28.63
C ASN A 57 59.32 -7.54 -27.68
N VAL A 58 58.34 -8.29 -27.12
CA VAL A 58 58.05 -9.75 -27.31
C VAL A 58 56.85 -10.24 -26.43
N THR A 59 56.24 -11.34 -26.86
CA THR A 59 55.03 -12.13 -26.44
C THR A 59 55.17 -13.05 -25.21
N MET A 60 53.99 -13.50 -24.72
CA MET A 60 53.54 -14.39 -23.62
C MET A 60 54.40 -15.56 -23.08
N GLU A 61 54.22 -15.83 -21.77
CA GLU A 61 54.19 -17.16 -21.13
C GLU A 61 53.24 -17.15 -19.91
N GLU A 62 52.57 -18.28 -19.64
CA GLU A 62 51.47 -18.49 -18.66
C GLU A 62 51.94 -19.16 -17.35
N ILE A 63 51.01 -19.22 -16.36
CA ILE A 63 50.84 -20.19 -15.23
C ILE A 63 51.47 -19.77 -13.87
N PRO A 64 50.87 -20.01 -12.67
CA PRO A 64 49.46 -20.07 -12.22
C PRO A 64 49.19 -19.33 -10.87
N ASP A 65 47.94 -19.41 -10.40
CA ASP A 65 47.41 -19.07 -9.06
C ASP A 65 48.19 -19.62 -7.86
N GLU A 66 48.24 -18.87 -6.75
CA GLU A 66 48.23 -19.42 -5.39
C GLU A 66 47.75 -18.38 -4.37
N ASP A 67 46.83 -18.84 -3.52
CA ASP A 67 46.03 -18.11 -2.54
C ASP A 67 46.81 -17.40 -1.41
N SER A 68 46.07 -16.50 -0.77
CA SER A 68 46.02 -16.24 0.68
C SER A 68 46.61 -14.91 1.21
N ALA A 69 45.70 -14.17 1.86
CA ALA A 69 45.89 -13.15 2.88
C ALA A 69 46.65 -11.87 2.48
N MET A 70 45.90 -10.80 2.19
CA MET A 70 46.46 -9.43 2.23
C MET A 70 45.80 -8.62 3.34
N ASP A 71 46.57 -8.58 4.43
CA ASP A 71 46.57 -7.71 5.59
C ASP A 71 46.25 -6.24 5.27
N THR A 72 45.28 -5.69 5.99
CA THR A 72 44.94 -4.25 6.02
C THR A 72 46.05 -3.50 6.73
N SER A 73 47.08 -3.07 5.99
CA SER A 73 48.14 -2.25 6.56
C SER A 73 47.63 -0.84 6.91
N ASP A 74 47.63 -0.55 8.22
CA ASP A 74 47.45 0.73 8.88
C ASP A 74 47.92 1.96 8.05
N PHE A 75 46.99 2.85 7.75
CA PHE A 75 47.24 4.11 7.06
C PHE A 75 47.86 5.21 7.95
N ALA A 76 48.08 4.97 9.25
CA ALA A 76 48.89 5.83 10.12
C ALA A 76 49.28 5.08 11.41
N PRO A 77 50.55 5.14 11.88
CA PRO A 77 50.90 4.55 13.18
C PRO A 77 50.16 5.28 14.31
N GLY A 78 49.21 4.60 14.94
CA GLY A 78 48.49 5.10 16.13
C GLY A 78 47.19 5.87 15.88
N GLY A 79 46.68 5.92 14.64
CA GLY A 79 45.35 6.48 14.35
C GLY A 79 45.20 7.99 14.61
N ASP A 80 46.30 8.73 14.64
CA ASP A 80 46.30 10.17 14.91
C ASP A 80 46.30 10.98 13.61
N ALA A 81 45.38 11.93 13.47
CA ALA A 81 45.17 12.73 12.27
C ALA A 81 46.16 13.91 12.13
N ASP A 82 47.03 14.12 13.12
CA ASP A 82 47.93 15.28 13.22
C ASP A 82 49.34 15.02 12.60
N TYR A 83 49.50 14.10 11.64
CA TYR A 83 50.82 13.69 11.12
C TYR A 83 51.50 14.67 10.13
N PHE A 84 50.89 15.80 9.76
CA PHE A 84 51.55 16.77 8.87
C PHE A 84 51.51 18.20 9.44
N GLU A 85 52.64 18.62 10.04
CA GLU A 85 53.01 20.04 10.13
C GLU A 85 53.75 20.44 8.84
N GLU A 86 53.03 20.95 7.85
CA GLU A 86 53.63 21.83 6.84
C GLU A 86 53.04 23.23 7.01
N GLU A 87 53.89 24.17 7.47
CA GLU A 87 53.55 25.58 7.59
C GLU A 87 53.44 26.23 6.21
N ASP A 88 52.21 26.41 5.70
CA ASP A 88 51.97 27.28 4.55
C ASP A 88 52.03 28.76 4.93
N GLU A 89 52.73 29.55 4.10
CA GLU A 89 53.07 30.97 4.25
C GLU A 89 51.86 31.96 4.26
N ASP A 90 50.63 31.46 4.33
CA ASP A 90 49.38 32.25 4.28
C ASP A 90 48.53 32.17 5.57
N GLY A 91 49.11 31.72 6.69
CA GLY A 91 48.60 32.01 8.04
C GLY A 91 47.16 31.55 8.33
N ARG A 92 46.68 30.49 7.66
CA ARG A 92 45.38 29.89 7.95
C ARG A 92 45.55 28.76 8.97
N PHE A 93 45.19 29.08 10.20
CA PHE A 93 45.12 28.15 11.32
C PHE A 93 44.07 27.04 11.07
N PHE A 94 44.53 25.84 10.72
CA PHE A 94 43.72 24.61 10.69
C PHE A 94 44.23 23.63 11.77
N GLY A 95 44.20 24.06 13.02
CA GLY A 95 44.36 23.17 14.18
C GLY A 95 43.08 23.23 15.01
N GLY A 96 42.42 22.09 15.21
CA GLY A 96 41.22 22.01 16.06
C GLY A 96 41.51 22.67 17.41
N GLY A 97 40.80 23.77 17.71
CA GLY A 97 41.12 24.74 18.76
C GLY A 97 40.99 24.27 20.21
N LEU A 98 41.31 23.01 20.49
CA LEU A 98 41.35 22.42 21.82
C LEU A 98 42.82 22.19 22.21
N THR A 99 43.22 22.71 23.37
CA THR A 99 44.54 22.43 23.94
C THR A 99 44.62 20.96 24.38
N SER A 100 45.83 20.42 24.50
CA SER A 100 46.06 19.03 24.94
C SER A 100 45.40 18.74 26.30
N GLU A 101 45.42 19.72 27.21
CA GLU A 101 44.72 19.63 28.50
C GLU A 101 43.19 19.61 28.33
N GLN A 102 42.63 20.33 27.36
CA GLN A 102 41.19 20.31 27.08
C GLN A 102 40.73 18.99 26.44
N LYS A 103 41.57 18.38 25.57
CA LYS A 103 41.33 17.02 25.06
C LYS A 103 41.41 15.98 26.18
N GLU A 104 42.35 16.13 27.11
CA GLU A 104 42.48 15.23 28.27
C GLU A 104 41.31 15.38 29.24
N ILE A 105 40.83 16.61 29.48
CA ILE A 105 39.63 16.87 30.27
C ILE A 105 38.38 16.27 29.61
N LEU A 106 38.25 16.37 28.28
CA LEU A 106 37.15 15.76 27.52
C LEU A 106 37.20 14.23 27.61
N ASN A 107 38.37 13.63 27.43
CA ASN A 107 38.57 12.17 27.58
C ASN A 107 38.33 11.69 29.02
N ILE A 108 38.62 12.51 30.04
CA ILE A 108 38.30 12.20 31.43
C ILE A 108 36.79 12.34 31.67
N PHE A 109 36.11 13.28 31.02
CA PHE A 109 34.65 13.41 31.09
C PHE A 109 33.94 12.25 30.41
N ASP A 110 34.42 11.79 29.25
CA ASP A 110 33.91 10.60 28.55
C ASP A 110 34.17 9.32 29.36
N ARG A 111 35.30 9.23 30.08
CA ARG A 111 35.58 8.10 30.99
C ARG A 111 34.85 8.16 32.33
N ALA A 112 34.48 9.35 32.80
CA ALA A 112 33.76 9.54 34.07
C ALA A 112 32.23 9.54 33.89
N GLY A 113 31.75 9.76 32.67
CA GLY A 113 30.35 9.69 32.24
C GLY A 113 29.83 8.26 32.12
N GLY A 114 29.97 7.47 33.18
CA GLY A 114 29.21 6.23 33.39
C GLY A 114 29.70 5.00 32.61
N GLU A 115 29.58 3.85 33.26
CA GLU A 115 29.62 2.51 32.67
C GLU A 115 28.42 2.30 31.71
N GLY A 116 28.26 3.18 30.74
CA GLY A 116 27.56 2.87 29.51
C GLY A 116 28.48 1.93 28.75
N ILE A 117 28.09 0.66 28.64
CA ILE A 117 28.66 -0.26 27.68
C ILE A 117 28.57 0.46 26.34
N GLN A 118 29.67 1.06 25.88
CA GLN A 118 29.93 1.09 24.45
C GLN A 118 29.83 -0.37 24.08
N ALA A 119 28.74 -0.77 23.41
CA ALA A 119 28.78 -1.98 22.64
C ALA A 119 30.05 -1.81 21.80
N GLU A 120 31.04 -2.67 22.02
CA GLU A 120 32.11 -2.81 21.05
C GLU A 120 31.37 -3.04 19.73
N GLU A 121 31.41 -2.05 18.84
CA GLU A 121 30.81 -2.09 17.51
C GLU A 121 31.45 -3.31 16.81
N GLY A 122 30.82 -4.48 16.94
CA GLY A 122 31.33 -5.75 16.39
C GLY A 122 31.24 -7.00 17.28
N GLU A 123 30.80 -6.97 18.54
CA GLU A 123 30.50 -8.22 19.26
C GLU A 123 29.14 -8.79 18.80
N GLU A 124 29.18 -9.91 18.07
CA GLU A 124 27.98 -10.70 17.74
C GLU A 124 27.13 -10.97 18.99
N LEU A 125 25.82 -10.80 18.82
CA LEU A 125 24.87 -10.85 19.93
C LEU A 125 24.68 -12.28 20.44
N THR A 126 25.49 -12.70 21.42
CA THR A 126 25.44 -14.07 21.95
C THR A 126 24.26 -14.30 22.92
N PRO A 127 23.76 -15.54 23.08
CA PRO A 127 22.72 -15.85 24.07
C PRO A 127 23.10 -15.47 25.52
N ALA A 128 24.38 -15.47 25.85
CA ALA A 128 24.88 -15.07 27.17
C ALA A 128 24.82 -13.55 27.36
N ALA A 129 25.11 -12.78 26.30
CA ALA A 129 24.98 -11.33 26.29
C ALA A 129 23.50 -10.91 26.45
N VAL A 130 22.58 -11.55 25.71
CA VAL A 130 21.13 -11.33 25.84
C VAL A 130 20.68 -11.56 27.28
N LYS A 131 21.01 -12.71 27.89
CA LYS A 131 20.67 -12.98 29.30
C LYS A 131 21.17 -11.92 30.27
N ARG A 132 22.37 -11.38 30.05
CA ARG A 132 22.95 -10.34 30.89
C ARG A 132 22.16 -9.03 30.78
N LEU A 133 21.74 -8.64 29.57
CA LEU A 133 20.89 -7.47 29.34
C LEU A 133 19.52 -7.64 30.01
N LEU A 134 18.89 -8.81 29.83
CA LEU A 134 17.60 -9.13 30.44
C LEU A 134 17.65 -9.12 31.98
N LEU A 135 18.72 -9.66 32.58
CA LEU A 135 18.94 -9.59 34.03
C LEU A 135 19.18 -8.15 34.52
N LYS A 136 19.78 -7.28 33.69
CA LYS A 136 19.93 -5.85 34.02
C LYS A 136 18.57 -5.17 34.05
N LEU A 137 17.71 -5.42 33.07
CA LEU A 137 16.33 -4.95 33.05
C LEU A 137 15.57 -5.39 34.32
N GLU A 138 15.58 -6.69 34.63
CA GLU A 138 14.86 -7.23 35.80
C GLU A 138 15.31 -6.54 37.10
N ARG A 139 16.61 -6.32 37.27
CA ARG A 139 17.14 -5.59 38.44
C ARG A 139 16.70 -4.13 38.48
N ALA A 140 16.69 -3.45 37.34
CA ALA A 140 16.26 -2.06 37.24
C ALA A 140 14.77 -1.90 37.57
N VAL A 141 13.91 -2.76 37.00
CA VAL A 141 12.46 -2.80 37.27
C VAL A 141 12.18 -3.02 38.77
N ASN A 142 12.84 -4.02 39.37
CA ASN A 142 12.68 -4.31 40.78
C ASN A 142 13.16 -3.17 41.68
N LYS A 143 14.32 -2.57 41.36
CA LYS A 143 14.87 -1.43 42.12
C LYS A 143 13.94 -0.22 42.04
N ASN A 144 13.41 0.10 40.86
CA ASN A 144 12.48 1.20 40.65
C ASN A 144 11.17 0.96 41.42
N THR A 145 10.57 -0.22 41.27
CA THR A 145 9.33 -0.61 41.97
C THR A 145 9.49 -0.51 43.49
N ASP A 146 10.61 -0.99 44.02
CA ASP A 146 10.94 -0.90 45.45
C ASP A 146 11.06 0.55 45.93
N GLN A 147 11.74 1.41 45.17
CA GLN A 147 11.92 2.83 45.49
C GLN A 147 10.58 3.58 45.46
N ARG A 148 9.75 3.36 44.44
CA ARG A 148 8.39 3.94 44.35
C ARG A 148 7.51 3.47 45.50
N SER A 149 7.60 2.20 45.89
CA SER A 149 6.85 1.65 47.03
C SER A 149 7.28 2.26 48.37
N LYS A 150 8.58 2.55 48.53
CA LYS A 150 9.14 3.19 49.74
C LYS A 150 8.83 4.68 49.80
N TYR A 151 8.75 5.35 48.65
CA TYR A 151 8.57 6.80 48.55
C TYR A 151 7.43 7.22 47.58
N PRO A 152 6.16 6.82 47.79
CA PRO A 152 5.09 7.04 46.80
C PRO A 152 4.77 8.51 46.47
N GLY A 153 5.12 9.44 47.37
CA GLY A 153 4.83 10.87 47.22
C GLY A 153 6.06 11.75 46.95
N ASP A 154 7.24 11.16 46.74
CA ASP A 154 8.49 11.92 46.55
C ASP A 154 9.28 11.42 45.34
N PRO A 155 9.00 11.96 44.14
CA PRO A 155 9.71 11.61 42.91
C PRO A 155 11.22 11.79 42.96
N THR A 156 11.72 12.70 43.80
CA THR A 156 13.16 12.96 43.91
C THR A 156 13.95 11.77 44.48
N LYS A 157 13.26 10.79 45.10
CA LYS A 157 13.88 9.59 45.68
C LYS A 157 14.03 8.44 44.71
N PHE A 158 13.24 8.42 43.64
CA PHE A 158 13.24 7.32 42.68
C PHE A 158 13.66 7.76 41.26
N ILE A 159 13.90 9.05 41.01
CA ILE A 159 14.33 9.57 39.70
C ILE A 159 15.60 8.89 39.17
N ASP A 160 16.61 8.65 40.02
CA ASP A 160 17.84 7.97 39.60
C ASP A 160 17.55 6.50 39.19
N SER A 161 16.67 5.82 39.94
CA SER A 161 16.25 4.46 39.58
C SER A 161 15.32 4.40 38.37
N GLU A 162 14.73 5.52 37.98
CA GLU A 162 13.88 5.66 36.80
C GLU A 162 14.74 5.91 35.56
N ALA A 163 15.77 6.76 35.66
CA ALA A 163 16.79 6.91 34.64
C ALA A 163 17.57 5.59 34.40
N ASP A 164 17.88 4.85 35.47
CA ASP A 164 18.47 3.51 35.35
C ASP A 164 17.56 2.53 34.57
N LEU A 165 16.23 2.66 34.75
CA LEU A 165 15.23 1.80 34.09
C LEU A 165 15.08 2.17 32.61
N ASP A 166 14.95 3.45 32.28
CA ASP A 166 14.98 3.99 30.91
C ASP A 166 16.20 3.46 30.16
N SER A 167 17.40 3.65 30.72
CA SER A 167 18.64 3.17 30.11
C SER A 167 18.69 1.65 29.96
N ALA A 168 18.10 0.90 30.90
CA ALA A 168 18.01 -0.55 30.80
C ALA A 168 17.07 -1.00 29.66
N ILE A 169 15.94 -0.32 29.45
CA ILE A 169 15.00 -0.61 28.35
C ILE A 169 15.67 -0.29 27.01
N LYS A 170 16.23 0.92 26.85
CA LYS A 170 16.92 1.32 25.62
C LYS A 170 18.09 0.41 25.25
N SER A 171 18.78 -0.17 26.25
CA SER A 171 19.86 -1.13 26.00
C SER A 171 19.42 -2.45 25.37
N LEU A 172 18.11 -2.68 25.21
CA LEU A 172 17.53 -3.85 24.55
C LEU A 172 17.20 -3.61 23.06
N LEU A 173 17.29 -2.38 22.55
CA LEU A 173 17.03 -2.10 21.13
C LEU A 173 17.86 -2.97 20.17
N PRO A 174 19.16 -3.26 20.42
CA PRO A 174 19.95 -4.13 19.57
C PRO A 174 19.44 -5.59 19.47
N LEU A 175 18.49 -6.00 20.32
CA LEU A 175 17.91 -7.35 20.23
C LEU A 175 17.17 -7.58 18.90
N ALA A 176 16.59 -6.53 18.31
CA ALA A 176 15.88 -6.61 17.03
C ALA A 176 16.79 -6.99 15.85
N GLN A 177 18.10 -6.77 15.98
CA GLN A 177 19.08 -7.07 14.92
C GLN A 177 19.42 -8.57 14.84
N ALA A 178 19.10 -9.36 15.85
CA ALA A 178 19.43 -10.79 15.92
C ALA A 178 18.25 -11.62 16.46
N PRO A 179 17.08 -11.61 15.79
CA PRO A 179 15.83 -12.17 16.32
C PRO A 179 15.93 -13.67 16.65
N THR A 180 16.62 -14.45 15.81
CA THR A 180 16.82 -15.90 15.99
C THR A 180 17.51 -16.25 17.31
N VAL A 181 18.37 -15.37 17.82
CA VAL A 181 19.08 -15.55 19.10
C VAL A 181 18.34 -14.87 20.25
N SER A 182 17.82 -13.66 20.03
CA SER A 182 17.32 -12.79 21.08
C SER A 182 15.90 -13.14 21.52
N TYR A 183 14.99 -13.41 20.60
CA TYR A 183 13.56 -13.55 20.92
C TYR A 183 13.24 -14.83 21.69
N PRO A 184 13.83 -16.01 21.37
CA PRO A 184 13.61 -17.21 22.18
C PRO A 184 14.07 -17.01 23.63
N GLU A 185 15.16 -16.26 23.84
CA GLU A 185 15.65 -15.95 25.18
C GLU A 185 14.79 -14.91 25.90
N LEU A 186 14.29 -13.90 25.18
CA LEU A 186 13.37 -12.89 25.68
C LEU A 186 12.08 -13.53 26.22
N VAL A 187 11.51 -14.47 25.46
CA VAL A 187 10.31 -15.23 25.85
C VAL A 187 10.64 -16.21 27.00
N ARG A 188 11.70 -17.02 26.87
CA ARG A 188 12.06 -18.05 27.88
C ARG A 188 12.40 -17.49 29.25
N SER A 189 13.00 -16.30 29.30
CA SER A 189 13.37 -15.64 30.55
C SER A 189 12.18 -15.04 31.30
N GLY A 190 11.02 -14.89 30.65
CA GLY A 190 9.87 -14.17 31.20
C GLY A 190 10.05 -12.64 31.19
N SER A 191 11.11 -12.13 30.58
CA SER A 191 11.39 -10.68 30.51
C SER A 191 10.38 -9.96 29.63
N LEU A 192 9.81 -10.63 28.63
CA LEU A 192 8.73 -10.06 27.82
C LEU A 192 7.51 -9.68 28.67
N ALA A 193 7.11 -10.55 29.60
CA ALA A 193 6.01 -10.27 30.52
C ALA A 193 6.33 -9.08 31.45
N LEU A 194 7.60 -8.93 31.86
CA LEU A 194 8.07 -7.77 32.64
C LEU A 194 7.97 -6.47 31.82
N LEU A 195 8.41 -6.48 30.56
CA LEU A 195 8.29 -5.34 29.65
C LEU A 195 6.82 -4.96 29.44
N ILE A 196 5.96 -5.93 29.16
CA ILE A 196 4.53 -5.68 28.96
C ILE A 196 3.88 -5.14 30.24
N GLY A 197 4.30 -5.59 31.42
CA GLY A 197 3.85 -5.03 32.69
C GLY A 197 4.12 -3.52 32.84
N LEU A 198 5.20 -3.02 32.22
CA LEU A 198 5.58 -1.60 32.27
C LEU A 198 4.63 -0.68 31.48
N PHE A 199 3.75 -1.20 30.60
CA PHE A 199 2.70 -0.37 29.98
C PHE A 199 1.76 0.27 31.02
N THR A 200 1.68 -0.29 32.22
CA THR A 200 0.86 0.25 33.33
C THR A 200 1.62 1.28 34.18
N HIS A 201 2.86 1.61 33.81
CA HIS A 201 3.70 2.51 34.58
C HIS A 201 3.15 3.94 34.61
N GLU A 202 3.28 4.61 35.76
CA GLU A 202 2.74 5.94 35.99
C GLU A 202 3.49 7.02 35.20
N ASN A 203 4.80 6.85 34.99
CA ASN A 203 5.55 7.72 34.10
C ASN A 203 5.41 7.24 32.66
N VAL A 204 4.91 8.15 31.80
CA VAL A 204 4.70 7.93 30.37
C VAL A 204 6.02 7.74 29.64
N ASP A 205 7.12 8.39 30.05
CA ASP A 205 8.42 8.26 29.37
C ASP A 205 8.90 6.81 29.34
N ILE A 206 8.79 6.10 30.47
CA ILE A 206 9.11 4.66 30.56
C ILE A 206 8.18 3.82 29.68
N VAL A 207 6.91 4.21 29.55
CA VAL A 207 5.97 3.53 28.66
C VAL A 207 6.39 3.73 27.21
N LEU A 208 6.80 4.95 26.84
CA LEU A 208 7.26 5.28 25.50
C LEU A 208 8.53 4.51 25.12
N ASP A 209 9.48 4.36 26.04
CA ASP A 209 10.67 3.52 25.81
C ASP A 209 10.30 2.05 25.54
N VAL A 210 9.29 1.53 26.24
CA VAL A 210 8.79 0.16 26.03
C VAL A 210 8.04 0.06 24.70
N VAL A 211 7.23 1.07 24.35
CA VAL A 211 6.57 1.14 23.04
C VAL A 211 7.60 1.12 21.92
N GLU A 212 8.63 1.97 21.99
CA GLU A 212 9.72 2.01 21.01
C GLU A 212 10.40 0.65 20.89
N LEU A 213 10.76 0.03 22.03
CA LEU A 213 11.36 -1.30 22.02
C LEU A 213 10.46 -2.36 21.37
N ILE A 214 9.17 -2.42 21.72
CA ILE A 214 8.25 -3.40 21.13
C ILE A 214 8.02 -3.13 19.65
N HIS A 215 7.99 -1.86 19.23
CA HIS A 215 7.92 -1.48 17.82
C HIS A 215 9.09 -2.07 17.04
N GLU A 216 10.33 -1.81 17.47
CA GLU A 216 11.53 -2.36 16.81
C GLU A 216 11.60 -3.88 16.84
N LEU A 217 11.16 -4.51 17.94
CA LEU A 217 11.12 -5.98 18.03
C LEU A 217 10.05 -6.61 17.12
N THR A 218 9.05 -5.85 16.70
CA THR A 218 7.97 -6.37 15.85
C THR A 218 8.13 -6.00 14.39
N ASP A 219 9.12 -5.17 14.04
CA ASP A 219 9.40 -4.76 12.66
C ASP A 219 9.55 -5.96 11.73
N GLU A 220 8.97 -5.87 10.53
CA GLU A 220 9.07 -6.91 9.50
C GLU A 220 10.49 -7.09 8.96
N ASP A 221 11.30 -6.03 9.02
CA ASP A 221 12.71 -6.04 8.61
C ASP A 221 13.66 -6.47 9.76
N ALA A 222 13.13 -6.90 10.91
CA ALA A 222 13.95 -7.38 12.02
C ALA A 222 14.78 -8.60 11.60
N GLY A 223 16.11 -8.42 11.54
CA GLY A 223 17.05 -9.47 11.10
C GLY A 223 17.12 -9.66 9.57
N ALA A 224 16.68 -8.70 8.75
CA ALA A 224 16.69 -8.82 7.29
C ALA A 224 18.10 -8.83 6.64
N GLU A 225 19.19 -8.76 7.41
CA GLU A 225 20.57 -8.81 6.89
C GLU A 225 21.09 -10.24 6.58
N TYR A 226 20.30 -11.28 6.88
CA TYR A 226 20.72 -12.68 6.74
C TYR A 226 20.32 -13.33 5.40
N GLU A 227 21.05 -14.36 4.97
CA GLU A 227 20.83 -15.07 3.68
C GLU A 227 19.43 -15.70 3.58
N GLU A 228 18.91 -15.91 2.35
CA GLU A 228 17.55 -16.44 2.08
C GLU A 228 17.17 -17.72 2.89
N ALA A 229 18.16 -18.53 3.29
CA ALA A 229 17.97 -19.72 4.11
C ALA A 229 17.54 -19.44 5.56
N GLU A 230 17.83 -18.25 6.10
CA GLU A 230 17.51 -17.84 7.49
C GLU A 230 16.12 -17.17 7.61
N THR A 231 15.46 -16.90 6.48
CA THR A 231 14.14 -16.25 6.43
C THR A 231 13.07 -17.05 7.17
N LYS A 232 13.02 -18.38 6.96
CA LYS A 232 12.00 -19.24 7.60
C LYS A 232 12.17 -19.35 9.11
N GLU A 233 13.41 -19.44 9.58
CA GLU A 233 13.70 -19.51 11.01
C GLU A 233 13.33 -18.18 11.70
N THR A 234 13.61 -17.06 11.02
CA THR A 234 13.21 -15.73 11.49
C THR A 234 11.70 -15.58 11.57
N GLU A 235 10.95 -16.01 10.54
CA GLU A 235 9.48 -16.02 10.56
C GLU A 235 8.90 -16.86 11.73
N GLU A 236 9.44 -18.05 12.01
CA GLU A 236 9.00 -18.89 13.12
C GLU A 236 9.24 -18.22 14.48
N VAL A 237 10.37 -17.52 14.62
CA VAL A 237 10.74 -16.82 15.84
C VAL A 237 9.96 -15.51 16.02
N MET A 238 9.64 -14.79 14.94
CA MET A 238 8.71 -13.66 14.95
C MET A 238 7.33 -14.11 15.43
N LYS A 239 6.83 -15.23 14.90
CA LYS A 239 5.56 -15.81 15.35
C LYS A 239 5.58 -16.17 16.83
N LEU A 240 6.67 -16.77 17.32
CA LEU A 240 6.85 -17.06 18.75
C LEU A 240 6.77 -15.78 19.62
N LEU A 241 7.40 -14.69 19.18
CA LEU A 241 7.32 -13.40 19.88
C LEU A 241 5.87 -12.91 19.93
N ILE A 242 5.19 -12.87 18.78
CA ILE A 242 3.81 -12.38 18.66
C ILE A 242 2.84 -13.20 19.52
N ASP A 243 2.92 -14.53 19.44
CA ASP A 243 2.09 -15.41 20.28
C ASP A 243 2.29 -15.09 21.77
N SER A 244 3.53 -14.86 22.19
CA SER A 244 3.83 -14.48 23.57
C SER A 244 3.36 -13.07 23.94
N LEU A 245 3.44 -12.09 23.04
CA LEU A 245 2.86 -10.76 23.23
C LEU A 245 1.33 -10.84 23.46
N VAL A 246 0.65 -11.63 22.63
CA VAL A 246 -0.81 -11.83 22.70
C VAL A 246 -1.20 -12.54 24.00
N GLU A 247 -0.46 -13.57 24.43
CA GLU A 247 -0.68 -14.24 25.72
C GLU A 247 -0.58 -13.30 26.92
N ASN A 248 0.19 -12.22 26.80
CA ASN A 248 0.38 -11.20 27.83
C ASN A 248 -0.55 -9.98 27.67
N ASN A 249 -1.61 -10.06 26.86
CA ASN A 249 -2.63 -9.02 26.67
C ASN A 249 -2.07 -7.68 26.13
N ILE A 250 -1.14 -7.76 25.17
CA ILE A 250 -0.53 -6.57 24.56
C ILE A 250 -1.57 -5.61 23.96
N PHE A 251 -2.64 -6.12 23.33
CA PHE A 251 -3.61 -5.30 22.62
C PHE A 251 -4.35 -4.33 23.55
N GLU A 252 -4.85 -4.85 24.67
CA GLU A 252 -5.53 -4.05 25.69
C GLU A 252 -4.60 -2.96 26.26
N LEU A 253 -3.35 -3.33 26.55
CA LEU A 253 -2.36 -2.42 27.15
C LEU A 253 -1.91 -1.30 26.19
N LEU A 254 -1.77 -1.60 24.89
CA LEU A 254 -1.49 -0.60 23.86
C LEU A 254 -2.66 0.41 23.75
N VAL A 255 -3.90 -0.09 23.70
CA VAL A 255 -5.10 0.77 23.56
C VAL A 255 -5.36 1.62 24.80
N ASP A 256 -5.10 1.08 26.00
CA ASP A 256 -5.19 1.85 27.23
C ASP A 256 -4.20 3.02 27.22
N ASN A 257 -3.00 2.83 26.66
CA ASN A 257 -2.01 3.90 26.51
C ASN A 257 -2.40 4.92 25.44
N LEU A 258 -2.94 4.52 24.28
CA LEU A 258 -3.46 5.45 23.27
C LEU A 258 -4.47 6.48 23.82
N ASN A 259 -5.24 6.11 24.86
CA ASN A 259 -6.24 7.01 25.46
C ASN A 259 -5.66 8.02 26.46
N ARG A 260 -4.46 7.77 27.01
CA ARG A 260 -3.80 8.66 27.98
C ARG A 260 -2.72 9.54 27.35
N LEU A 261 -2.21 9.19 26.17
CA LEU A 261 -1.24 10.00 25.44
C LEU A 261 -1.86 11.32 24.96
N ASN A 262 -1.09 12.40 25.09
CA ASN A 262 -1.47 13.73 24.65
C ASN A 262 -0.66 14.12 23.40
N GLU A 263 -1.22 13.87 22.22
CA GLU A 263 -0.57 14.15 20.92
C GLU A 263 -0.25 15.64 20.64
N ALA A 264 -0.56 16.55 21.57
CA ALA A 264 -0.02 17.91 21.54
C ALA A 264 1.48 17.94 21.86
N GLU A 265 1.95 17.02 22.71
CA GLU A 265 3.36 16.80 23.01
C GLU A 265 4.00 15.92 21.92
N GLU A 266 5.25 16.22 21.56
CA GLU A 266 5.95 15.54 20.48
C GLU A 266 6.27 14.08 20.81
N ALA A 267 6.73 13.81 22.03
CA ALA A 267 7.03 12.46 22.50
C ALA A 267 5.79 11.56 22.49
N ASP A 268 4.66 12.05 23.02
CA ASP A 268 3.39 11.32 23.03
C ASP A 268 2.83 11.07 21.62
N ARG A 269 3.00 12.05 20.72
CA ARG A 269 2.61 11.90 19.31
C ARG A 269 3.41 10.80 18.63
N GLN A 270 4.73 10.77 18.86
CA GLN A 270 5.60 9.70 18.37
C GLN A 270 5.21 8.36 19.00
N GLY A 271 4.94 8.33 20.30
CA GLY A 271 4.44 7.14 21.00
C GLY A 271 3.16 6.57 20.39
N ALA A 272 2.20 7.42 20.07
CA ALA A 272 0.98 6.99 19.38
C ALA A 272 1.28 6.43 17.98
N PHE A 273 2.22 7.02 17.24
CA PHE A 273 2.68 6.51 15.95
C PHE A 273 3.23 5.08 16.09
N HIS A 274 4.19 4.86 17.00
CA HIS A 274 4.76 3.53 17.25
C HIS A 274 3.72 2.52 17.73
N ILE A 275 2.73 2.92 18.55
CA ILE A 275 1.64 2.01 18.94
C ILE A 275 0.85 1.54 17.71
N LEU A 276 0.55 2.44 16.76
CA LEU A 276 -0.12 2.07 15.52
C LEU A 276 0.74 1.12 14.68
N GLY A 277 2.05 1.37 14.61
CA GLY A 277 3.00 0.47 13.94
C GLY A 277 3.10 -0.91 14.57
N ILE A 278 3.06 -1.04 15.89
CA ILE A 278 3.01 -2.35 16.55
C ILE A 278 1.75 -3.13 16.12
N PHE A 279 0.60 -2.46 15.98
CA PHE A 279 -0.60 -3.14 15.48
C PHE A 279 -0.44 -3.59 14.03
N GLU A 280 0.09 -2.73 13.16
CA GLU A 280 0.36 -3.08 11.76
C GLU A 280 1.30 -4.28 11.67
N ASN A 281 2.46 -4.21 12.32
CA ASN A 281 3.47 -5.26 12.34
C ASN A 281 2.89 -6.61 12.78
N ILE A 282 2.13 -6.62 13.88
CA ILE A 282 1.48 -7.86 14.38
C ILE A 282 0.47 -8.40 13.35
N LEU A 283 -0.31 -7.52 12.72
CA LEU A 283 -1.34 -7.93 11.74
C LEU A 283 -0.75 -8.32 10.38
N SER A 284 0.42 -7.79 10.02
CA SER A 284 1.17 -8.20 8.83
C SER A 284 1.62 -9.66 8.97
N VAL A 285 2.18 -10.02 10.12
CA VAL A 285 2.62 -11.40 10.39
C VAL A 285 1.45 -12.37 10.63
N ASN A 286 0.41 -11.93 11.34
CA ASN A 286 -0.77 -12.76 11.62
C ASN A 286 -2.09 -12.00 11.44
N PRO A 287 -2.65 -11.96 10.22
CA PRO A 287 -3.91 -11.28 9.90
C PRO A 287 -5.13 -11.84 10.67
N ASP A 288 -5.08 -13.10 11.11
CA ASP A 288 -6.17 -13.75 11.85
C ASP A 288 -6.40 -13.16 13.24
N LEU A 289 -5.47 -12.32 13.73
CA LEU A 289 -5.61 -11.58 14.99
C LEU A 289 -6.51 -10.34 14.87
N ALA A 290 -6.82 -9.87 13.65
CA ALA A 290 -7.62 -8.65 13.45
C ALA A 290 -9.00 -8.68 14.15
N PRO A 291 -9.78 -9.79 14.12
CA PRO A 291 -11.03 -9.88 14.88
C PRO A 291 -10.82 -9.77 16.39
N GLN A 292 -9.77 -10.40 16.91
CA GLN A 292 -9.44 -10.38 18.34
C GLN A 292 -9.09 -8.97 18.80
N VAL A 293 -8.31 -8.22 18.00
CA VAL A 293 -7.95 -6.83 18.28
C VAL A 293 -9.19 -5.96 18.47
N VAL A 294 -10.18 -6.07 17.57
CA VAL A 294 -11.43 -5.28 17.65
C VAL A 294 -12.37 -5.79 18.74
N GLU A 295 -12.46 -7.10 18.96
CA GLU A 295 -13.35 -7.68 19.99
C GLU A 295 -12.89 -7.36 21.41
N LYS A 296 -11.59 -7.47 21.68
CA LYS A 296 -11.04 -7.31 23.04
C LYS A 296 -10.79 -5.86 23.44
N THR A 297 -10.65 -4.97 22.47
CA THR A 297 -10.20 -3.59 22.73
C THR A 297 -11.19 -2.54 22.24
N LYS A 298 -10.84 -1.26 22.50
CA LYS A 298 -11.55 -0.10 21.98
C LYS A 298 -10.79 0.61 20.84
N VAL A 299 -9.84 -0.08 20.21
CA VAL A 299 -9.00 0.53 19.15
C VAL A 299 -9.87 1.09 18.02
N LEU A 300 -10.91 0.36 17.59
CA LEU A 300 -11.79 0.80 16.51
C LEU A 300 -12.51 2.11 16.86
N THR A 301 -12.94 2.28 18.12
CA THR A 301 -13.54 3.54 18.58
C THR A 301 -12.51 4.68 18.58
N TRP A 302 -11.28 4.41 19.00
CA TRP A 302 -10.20 5.39 18.98
C TRP A 302 -9.87 5.84 17.53
N LEU A 303 -9.72 4.88 16.60
CA LEU A 303 -9.44 5.15 15.18
C LEU A 303 -10.54 5.99 14.53
N LEU A 304 -11.82 5.62 14.74
CA LEU A 304 -12.98 6.36 14.22
C LEU A 304 -13.06 7.80 14.75
N ASN A 305 -12.62 8.03 15.99
CA ASN A 305 -12.48 9.39 16.53
C ASN A 305 -11.29 10.12 15.91
N ARG A 306 -10.15 9.44 15.74
CA ARG A 306 -8.90 10.04 15.25
C ARG A 306 -8.99 10.52 13.80
N VAL A 307 -9.62 9.75 12.92
CA VAL A 307 -9.80 10.12 11.49
C VAL A 307 -10.67 11.37 11.31
N GLN A 308 -11.51 11.70 12.30
CA GLN A 308 -12.34 12.91 12.32
C GLN A 308 -11.59 14.17 12.78
N SER A 309 -10.32 14.05 13.20
CA SER A 309 -9.51 15.22 13.57
C SER A 309 -9.49 16.25 12.44
N LYS A 310 -9.41 17.54 12.80
CA LYS A 310 -9.35 18.63 11.83
C LYS A 310 -7.94 18.83 11.28
N THR A 311 -6.92 18.55 12.10
CA THR A 311 -5.53 18.59 11.67
C THR A 311 -5.25 17.38 10.80
N HIS A 312 -4.47 17.58 9.75
CA HIS A 312 -3.88 16.48 9.01
C HIS A 312 -2.43 16.36 9.48
N ASP A 313 -2.11 15.19 10.00
CA ASP A 313 -0.84 14.81 10.63
C ASP A 313 -0.64 13.31 10.38
N GLU A 314 0.59 12.83 10.56
CA GLU A 314 1.00 11.44 10.27
C GLU A 314 0.12 10.42 10.99
N ASN A 315 -0.11 10.61 12.30
CA ASN A 315 -1.00 9.74 13.10
C ASN A 315 -2.44 9.68 12.57
N ARG A 316 -2.96 10.74 11.95
CA ARG A 316 -4.26 10.70 11.30
C ARG A 316 -4.26 9.83 10.05
N GLY A 317 -3.20 9.96 9.23
CA GLY A 317 -2.96 9.11 8.07
C GLY A 317 -2.92 7.64 8.49
N TYR A 318 -2.07 7.36 9.47
CA TYR A 318 -1.83 6.02 9.98
C TYR A 318 -3.08 5.40 10.62
N ALA A 319 -3.89 6.20 11.32
CA ALA A 319 -5.17 5.74 11.85
C ALA A 319 -6.16 5.31 10.74
N ALA A 320 -6.13 5.94 9.56
CA ALA A 320 -6.96 5.52 8.44
C ALA A 320 -6.42 4.26 7.76
N GLU A 321 -5.10 4.11 7.70
CA GLU A 321 -4.43 2.91 7.20
C GLU A 321 -4.72 1.69 8.07
N LEU A 322 -4.46 1.77 9.38
CA LEU A 322 -4.77 0.68 10.32
C LEU A 322 -6.26 0.33 10.32
N LEU A 323 -7.15 1.33 10.16
CA LEU A 323 -8.57 1.09 9.99
C LEU A 323 -8.85 0.25 8.74
N SER A 324 -8.18 0.53 7.62
CA SER A 324 -8.36 -0.24 6.39
C SER A 324 -7.87 -1.69 6.53
N ILE A 325 -6.73 -1.90 7.19
CA ILE A 325 -6.16 -3.23 7.51
C ILE A 325 -7.14 -4.04 8.36
N LEU A 326 -7.65 -3.45 9.46
CA LEU A 326 -8.60 -4.12 10.36
C LEU A 326 -9.90 -4.55 9.67
N LEU A 327 -10.33 -3.85 8.62
CA LEU A 327 -11.56 -4.14 7.88
C LEU A 327 -11.33 -5.08 6.70
N GLN A 328 -10.10 -5.23 6.23
CA GLN A 328 -9.77 -6.08 5.09
C GLN A 328 -10.15 -7.53 5.39
N SER A 329 -10.95 -8.13 4.52
CA SER A 329 -11.40 -9.53 4.60
C SER A 329 -12.01 -9.99 5.94
N ASN A 330 -12.48 -9.07 6.78
CA ASN A 330 -12.93 -9.38 8.15
C ASN A 330 -14.38 -8.93 8.42
N THR A 331 -15.35 -9.83 8.21
CA THR A 331 -16.78 -9.56 8.44
C THR A 331 -17.11 -9.11 9.87
N PRO A 332 -16.59 -9.73 10.96
CA PRO A 332 -16.87 -9.27 12.32
C PRO A 332 -16.46 -7.80 12.54
N ASN A 333 -15.31 -7.40 12.02
CA ASN A 333 -14.77 -6.05 12.14
C ASN A 333 -15.59 -5.04 11.32
N ARG A 334 -16.03 -5.41 10.12
CA ARG A 334 -16.95 -4.60 9.30
C ARG A 334 -18.27 -4.35 10.04
N LEU A 335 -18.83 -5.38 10.66
CA LEU A 335 -20.05 -5.24 11.47
C LEU A 335 -19.82 -4.41 12.74
N ALA A 336 -18.65 -4.49 13.38
CA ALA A 336 -18.29 -3.62 14.50
C ALA A 336 -18.14 -2.15 14.06
N TYR A 337 -17.52 -1.92 12.90
CA TYR A 337 -17.39 -0.60 12.27
C TYR A 337 -18.75 0.03 11.97
N ALA A 338 -19.69 -0.78 11.46
CA ALA A 338 -21.07 -0.35 11.25
C ALA A 338 -21.77 0.07 12.56
N LYS A 339 -21.57 -0.69 13.65
CA LYS A 339 -22.12 -0.37 14.98
C LYS A 339 -21.51 0.89 15.60
N GLY A 340 -20.30 1.27 15.19
CA GLY A 340 -19.60 2.47 15.65
C GLY A 340 -19.84 3.72 14.80
N ASP A 341 -20.92 3.75 14.00
CA ASP A 341 -21.23 4.83 13.05
C ASP A 341 -20.14 5.07 11.99
N GLY A 342 -19.32 4.05 11.71
CA GLY A 342 -18.16 4.16 10.82
C GLY A 342 -18.54 4.66 9.43
N VAL A 343 -19.65 4.19 8.86
CA VAL A 343 -20.14 4.62 7.54
C VAL A 343 -20.42 6.13 7.51
N GLU A 344 -21.16 6.66 8.49
CA GLU A 344 -21.48 8.08 8.56
C GLU A 344 -20.22 8.92 8.79
N ILE A 345 -19.32 8.45 9.65
CA ILE A 345 -18.02 9.09 9.91
C ILE A 345 -17.19 9.18 8.63
N ALA A 346 -17.02 8.08 7.90
CA ALA A 346 -16.27 8.05 6.66
C ALA A 346 -16.88 8.98 5.61
N LEU A 347 -18.20 8.94 5.40
CA LEU A 347 -18.89 9.82 4.46
C LEU A 347 -18.72 11.30 4.83
N LYS A 348 -18.84 11.64 6.11
CA LYS A 348 -18.65 13.01 6.60
C LYS A 348 -17.23 13.49 6.36
N VAL A 349 -16.22 12.68 6.66
CA VAL A 349 -14.81 13.04 6.43
C VAL A 349 -14.53 13.15 4.94
N LEU A 350 -14.95 12.17 4.12
CA LEU A 350 -14.76 12.17 2.66
C LEU A 350 -15.47 13.35 1.98
N SER A 351 -16.57 13.84 2.54
CA SER A 351 -17.33 14.97 1.97
C SER A 351 -16.50 16.26 1.80
N GLN A 352 -15.40 16.41 2.56
CA GLN A 352 -14.51 17.55 2.43
C GLN A 352 -13.81 17.58 1.06
N TYR A 353 -13.48 16.41 0.50
CA TYR A 353 -12.79 16.26 -0.79
C TYR A 353 -13.73 16.46 -1.99
N ARG A 354 -15.03 16.65 -1.75
CA ARG A 354 -15.98 17.02 -2.81
C ARG A 354 -15.59 18.31 -3.51
N ARG A 355 -15.06 19.30 -2.78
CA ARG A 355 -14.80 20.67 -3.31
C ARG A 355 -13.32 21.00 -3.48
N ARG A 356 -12.43 20.22 -2.87
CA ARG A 356 -10.97 20.40 -2.91
C ARG A 356 -10.30 19.07 -3.20
N ASP A 357 -9.20 19.10 -3.94
CA ASP A 357 -8.28 17.97 -3.98
C ASP A 357 -7.51 17.91 -2.65
N PRO A 358 -6.93 16.75 -2.30
CA PRO A 358 -5.89 16.66 -1.27
C PRO A 358 -4.75 17.66 -1.53
N VAL A 359 -4.08 18.10 -0.48
CA VAL A 359 -3.02 19.12 -0.56
C VAL A 359 -1.67 18.51 -0.97
N ASP A 360 -1.39 17.30 -0.51
CA ASP A 360 -0.14 16.56 -0.67
C ASP A 360 -0.41 15.06 -0.82
N ALA A 361 0.66 14.27 -0.99
CA ALA A 361 0.57 12.83 -1.18
C ALA A 361 -0.02 12.14 0.06
N ASP A 362 0.40 12.55 1.25
CA ASP A 362 -0.05 12.01 2.54
C ASP A 362 -1.57 12.20 2.72
N GLU A 363 -2.10 13.37 2.35
CA GLU A 363 -3.55 13.59 2.38
C GLU A 363 -4.29 12.80 1.29
N SER A 364 -3.66 12.59 0.13
CA SER A 364 -4.22 11.72 -0.91
C SER A 364 -4.33 10.28 -0.40
N GLU A 365 -3.28 9.74 0.20
CA GLU A 365 -3.26 8.40 0.80
C GLU A 365 -4.29 8.25 1.91
N PHE A 366 -4.38 9.22 2.84
CA PHE A 366 -5.43 9.23 3.86
C PHE A 366 -6.84 9.17 3.26
N MET A 367 -7.09 9.91 2.17
CA MET A 367 -8.36 9.85 1.46
C MET A 367 -8.60 8.45 0.85
N GLU A 368 -7.58 7.84 0.26
CA GLU A 368 -7.67 6.49 -0.32
C GLU A 368 -7.95 5.43 0.74
N ASN A 369 -7.24 5.45 1.86
CA ASN A 369 -7.43 4.50 2.97
C ASN A 369 -8.85 4.59 3.57
N LEU A 370 -9.45 5.79 3.63
CA LEU A 370 -10.85 5.95 4.01
C LEU A 370 -11.83 5.38 2.97
N PHE A 371 -11.55 5.56 1.68
CA PHE A 371 -12.34 4.93 0.62
C PHE A 371 -12.22 3.41 0.66
N ASP A 372 -11.03 2.87 0.91
CA ASP A 372 -10.79 1.43 0.98
C ASP A 372 -11.45 0.81 2.21
N SER A 373 -11.39 1.49 3.36
CA SER A 373 -12.17 1.14 4.55
C SER A 373 -13.67 1.07 4.25
N LEU A 374 -14.21 2.09 3.56
CA LEU A 374 -15.62 2.11 3.16
C LEU A 374 -15.97 1.02 2.15
N CYS A 375 -15.15 0.80 1.12
CA CYS A 375 -15.37 -0.22 0.10
C CYS A 375 -15.34 -1.63 0.72
N SER A 376 -14.39 -1.89 1.62
CA SER A 376 -14.31 -3.16 2.35
C SER A 376 -15.57 -3.41 3.16
N ALA A 377 -16.05 -2.39 3.89
CA ALA A 377 -17.28 -2.48 4.68
C ALA A 377 -18.54 -2.70 3.81
N LEU A 378 -18.60 -2.10 2.62
CA LEU A 378 -19.73 -2.23 1.70
C LEU A 378 -19.95 -3.65 1.14
N ALA A 379 -19.07 -4.62 1.44
CA ALA A 379 -19.34 -6.03 1.18
C ALA A 379 -20.55 -6.56 1.97
N GLU A 380 -20.84 -5.99 3.15
CA GLU A 380 -21.89 -6.49 4.05
C GLU A 380 -23.26 -5.85 3.74
N ALA A 381 -24.31 -6.68 3.67
CA ALA A 381 -25.67 -6.24 3.34
C ALA A 381 -26.24 -5.18 4.31
N SER A 382 -25.97 -5.33 5.61
CA SER A 382 -26.38 -4.36 6.64
C SER A 382 -25.72 -2.98 6.44
N ILE A 383 -24.49 -2.96 5.93
CA ILE A 383 -23.70 -1.75 5.73
C ILE A 383 -24.17 -1.01 4.48
N LYS A 384 -24.57 -1.72 3.42
CA LYS A 384 -25.23 -1.11 2.25
C LYS A 384 -26.50 -0.34 2.64
N LYS A 385 -27.29 -0.85 3.60
CA LYS A 385 -28.47 -0.16 4.15
C LYS A 385 -28.07 1.13 4.89
N LEU A 386 -27.08 1.08 5.77
CA LEU A 386 -26.57 2.27 6.47
C LEU A 386 -25.99 3.30 5.50
N PHE A 387 -25.27 2.87 4.47
CA PHE A 387 -24.75 3.74 3.42
C PHE A 387 -25.86 4.46 2.66
N LEU A 388 -26.97 3.76 2.36
CA LEU A 388 -28.14 4.35 1.75
C LEU A 388 -28.82 5.38 2.68
N GLU A 389 -29.02 5.02 3.95
CA GLU A 389 -29.62 5.90 4.96
C GLU A 389 -28.80 7.17 5.20
N ALA A 390 -27.47 7.09 5.07
CA ALA A 390 -26.55 8.20 5.22
C ALA A 390 -26.36 9.05 3.93
N GLU A 391 -27.24 8.91 2.93
CA GLU A 391 -27.15 9.61 1.63
C GLU A 391 -25.80 9.37 0.91
N GLY A 392 -25.19 8.20 1.12
CA GLY A 392 -23.94 7.79 0.49
C GLY A 392 -23.98 7.85 -1.04
N PRO A 393 -25.02 7.33 -1.72
CA PRO A 393 -25.11 7.39 -3.19
C PRO A 393 -25.07 8.82 -3.72
N ASP A 394 -25.81 9.73 -3.09
CA ASP A 394 -25.86 11.15 -3.45
C ASP A 394 -24.49 11.81 -3.33
N LEU A 395 -23.78 11.57 -2.22
CA LEU A 395 -22.43 12.09 -2.03
C LEU A 395 -21.47 11.55 -3.09
N MET A 396 -21.47 10.23 -3.35
CA MET A 396 -20.58 9.63 -4.35
C MET A 396 -20.88 10.14 -5.76
N ILE A 397 -22.15 10.30 -6.12
CA ILE A 397 -22.55 10.91 -7.40
C ILE A 397 -22.01 12.34 -7.51
N LEU A 398 -22.10 13.13 -6.43
CA LEU A 398 -21.57 14.49 -6.41
C LEU A 398 -20.06 14.51 -6.58
N MET A 399 -19.33 13.66 -5.85
CA MET A 399 -17.88 13.55 -5.94
C MET A 399 -17.42 13.07 -7.32
N ALA A 400 -18.11 12.09 -7.91
CA ALA A 400 -17.78 11.54 -9.23
C ALA A 400 -18.09 12.50 -10.41
N LYS A 401 -18.99 13.47 -10.20
CA LYS A 401 -19.28 14.56 -11.19
C LYS A 401 -18.14 15.58 -11.25
N GLU A 402 -17.39 15.75 -10.17
CA GLU A 402 -16.30 16.71 -10.09
C GLU A 402 -15.04 16.18 -10.82
N LYS A 403 -14.17 17.09 -11.26
CA LYS A 403 -12.92 16.73 -11.95
C LYS A 403 -11.75 16.68 -10.95
N ARG A 404 -11.96 15.97 -9.86
CA ARG A 404 -11.07 15.88 -8.69
C ARG A 404 -10.49 14.48 -8.56
N GLU A 405 -9.47 14.32 -7.73
CA GLU A 405 -8.81 13.02 -7.46
C GLU A 405 -9.79 12.00 -6.88
N CYS A 406 -10.72 12.44 -6.03
CA CYS A 406 -11.74 11.58 -5.43
C CYS A 406 -12.72 10.93 -6.42
N LYS A 407 -12.71 11.33 -7.70
CA LYS A 407 -13.67 10.86 -8.71
C LYS A 407 -13.61 9.34 -8.91
N SER A 408 -12.41 8.79 -9.07
CA SER A 408 -12.23 7.36 -9.35
C SER A 408 -12.64 6.51 -8.15
N ARG A 409 -12.24 6.94 -6.95
CA ARG A 409 -12.60 6.28 -5.69
C ARG A 409 -14.10 6.36 -5.39
N ALA A 410 -14.78 7.45 -5.74
CA ALA A 410 -16.24 7.54 -5.61
C ALA A 410 -16.99 6.57 -6.55
N ILE A 411 -16.46 6.33 -7.76
CA ILE A 411 -17.04 5.33 -8.68
C ILE A 411 -16.78 3.91 -8.14
N LYS A 412 -15.59 3.64 -7.59
CA LYS A 412 -15.28 2.39 -6.89
C LYS A 412 -16.25 2.14 -5.73
N ALA A 413 -16.48 3.12 -4.86
CA ALA A 413 -17.42 2.98 -3.75
C ALA A 413 -18.87 2.68 -4.22
N LEU A 414 -19.33 3.31 -5.31
CA LEU A 414 -20.63 3.01 -5.91
C LEU A 414 -20.71 1.58 -6.46
N ASP A 415 -19.64 1.10 -7.11
CA ASP A 415 -19.55 -0.27 -7.61
C ASP A 415 -19.76 -1.29 -6.48
N TYR A 416 -19.01 -1.13 -5.39
CA TYR A 416 -19.13 -2.00 -4.21
C TYR A 416 -20.52 -1.90 -3.56
N ALA A 417 -21.06 -0.69 -3.39
CA ALA A 417 -22.37 -0.49 -2.78
C ALA A 417 -23.54 -1.07 -3.60
N MET A 418 -23.40 -1.09 -4.93
CA MET A 418 -24.45 -1.56 -5.85
C MET A 418 -24.30 -3.04 -6.22
N SER A 419 -23.14 -3.63 -5.98
CA SER A 419 -22.85 -5.04 -6.28
C SER A 419 -23.77 -6.02 -5.53
N GLY A 420 -24.01 -7.19 -6.12
CA GLY A 420 -24.77 -8.28 -5.49
C GLY A 420 -26.26 -7.98 -5.26
N PRO A 421 -27.02 -8.97 -4.76
CA PRO A 421 -28.47 -8.86 -4.61
C PRO A 421 -28.91 -7.77 -3.62
N ASP A 422 -28.13 -7.57 -2.55
CA ASP A 422 -28.42 -6.54 -1.54
C ASP A 422 -28.18 -5.10 -2.03
N GLY A 423 -27.59 -4.92 -3.22
CA GLY A 423 -27.32 -3.62 -3.82
C GLY A 423 -28.52 -2.98 -4.53
N GLY A 424 -29.65 -3.67 -4.66
CA GLY A 424 -30.84 -3.18 -5.37
C GLY A 424 -31.43 -1.85 -4.88
N PRO A 425 -31.60 -1.64 -3.57
CA PRO A 425 -32.05 -0.35 -3.03
C PRO A 425 -31.08 0.80 -3.39
N VAL A 426 -29.78 0.55 -3.34
CA VAL A 426 -28.73 1.50 -3.72
C VAL A 426 -28.80 1.82 -5.21
N CYS A 427 -29.04 0.80 -6.06
CA CYS A 427 -29.23 0.99 -7.50
C CYS A 427 -30.41 1.91 -7.83
N THR A 428 -31.52 1.73 -7.13
CA THR A 428 -32.72 2.57 -7.31
C THR A 428 -32.43 4.02 -6.92
N ALA A 429 -31.88 4.23 -5.73
CA ALA A 429 -31.50 5.57 -5.24
C ALA A 429 -30.49 6.25 -6.18
N PHE A 430 -29.53 5.50 -6.73
CA PHE A 430 -28.57 6.02 -7.70
C PHE A 430 -29.24 6.58 -8.97
N VAL A 431 -30.25 5.89 -9.51
CA VAL A 431 -30.99 6.35 -10.70
C VAL A 431 -31.84 7.57 -10.36
N GLU A 432 -32.53 7.56 -9.22
CA GLU A 432 -33.35 8.69 -8.74
C GLU A 432 -32.53 9.96 -8.51
N ALA A 433 -31.30 9.83 -7.99
CA ALA A 433 -30.33 10.91 -7.80
C ALA A 433 -29.64 11.36 -9.11
N LEU A 434 -30.17 10.98 -10.28
CA LEU A 434 -29.66 11.31 -11.61
C LEU A 434 -28.22 10.82 -11.86
N GLY A 435 -27.87 9.67 -11.27
CA GLY A 435 -26.56 9.04 -11.39
C GLY A 435 -26.22 8.60 -12.82
N LEU A 436 -27.22 8.19 -13.61
CA LEU A 436 -27.02 7.73 -15.01
C LEU A 436 -26.29 8.76 -15.89
N LYS A 437 -26.57 10.06 -15.71
CA LYS A 437 -25.87 11.10 -16.48
C LYS A 437 -24.38 11.16 -16.14
N MET A 438 -24.04 11.01 -14.87
CA MET A 438 -22.64 10.96 -14.41
C MET A 438 -21.95 9.70 -14.95
N LEU A 439 -22.57 8.54 -14.75
CA LEU A 439 -22.04 7.24 -15.16
C LEU A 439 -21.72 7.19 -16.65
N PHE A 440 -22.69 7.52 -17.51
CA PHE A 440 -22.48 7.45 -18.95
C PHE A 440 -21.56 8.57 -19.47
N SER A 441 -21.45 9.69 -18.76
CA SER A 441 -20.41 10.69 -19.06
C SER A 441 -19.01 10.18 -18.71
N ALA A 442 -18.87 9.37 -17.66
CA ALA A 442 -17.59 8.73 -17.31
C ALA A 442 -17.27 7.59 -18.29
N PHE A 443 -18.25 6.74 -18.60
CA PHE A 443 -18.14 5.62 -19.54
C PHE A 443 -17.69 6.04 -20.94
N MET A 444 -18.28 7.12 -21.48
CA MET A 444 -17.91 7.61 -22.81
C MET A 444 -16.53 8.28 -22.84
N GLY A 445 -15.95 8.62 -21.68
CA GLY A 445 -14.66 9.30 -21.58
C GLY A 445 -14.63 10.68 -22.25
N LYS A 446 -13.48 11.35 -22.21
CA LYS A 446 -13.31 12.63 -22.92
C LYS A 446 -13.01 12.36 -24.39
N VAL A 447 -13.86 12.87 -25.29
CA VAL A 447 -13.55 12.98 -26.72
C VAL A 447 -12.50 14.08 -26.90
N LYS A 448 -11.21 13.72 -27.02
CA LYS A 448 -10.20 14.67 -27.49
C LYS A 448 -10.47 14.95 -28.96
N LYS A 449 -10.80 16.20 -29.32
CA LYS A 449 -11.02 16.62 -30.72
C LYS A 449 -9.92 16.05 -31.62
N GLY A 450 -10.30 15.16 -32.55
CA GLY A 450 -9.41 14.59 -33.58
C GLY A 450 -8.92 13.17 -33.36
N LYS A 451 -9.30 12.47 -32.27
CA LYS A 451 -9.10 11.02 -32.10
C LYS A 451 -10.36 10.37 -31.50
N SER A 452 -10.52 9.06 -31.72
CA SER A 452 -11.52 8.24 -31.03
C SER A 452 -11.48 8.52 -29.52
N SER A 453 -12.65 8.44 -28.86
CA SER A 453 -12.79 8.61 -27.41
C SER A 453 -11.66 7.87 -26.70
N ALA A 454 -10.80 8.62 -26.00
CA ALA A 454 -9.77 8.00 -25.18
C ALA A 454 -10.48 7.23 -24.08
N LEU A 455 -10.21 5.93 -24.01
CA LEU A 455 -10.70 5.06 -22.95
C LEU A 455 -10.30 5.66 -21.59
N PRO A 456 -11.20 5.64 -20.59
CA PRO A 456 -10.81 5.92 -19.21
C PRO A 456 -9.65 4.99 -18.77
N PRO A 457 -8.95 5.32 -17.66
CA PRO A 457 -8.03 4.37 -17.03
C PRO A 457 -8.66 2.97 -16.89
N ALA A 458 -7.87 1.91 -17.02
CA ALA A 458 -8.40 0.55 -17.04
C ALA A 458 -9.19 0.19 -15.76
N GLU A 459 -8.72 0.65 -14.61
CA GLU A 459 -9.38 0.51 -13.30
C GLU A 459 -10.75 1.21 -13.27
N ASP A 460 -10.81 2.49 -13.70
CA ASP A 460 -12.06 3.24 -13.82
C ASP A 460 -13.07 2.49 -14.71
N ILE A 461 -12.62 1.91 -15.82
CA ILE A 461 -13.50 1.15 -16.73
C ILE A 461 -14.08 -0.06 -16.01
N GLY A 462 -13.28 -0.79 -15.24
CA GLY A 462 -13.72 -1.94 -14.45
C GLY A 462 -14.92 -1.57 -13.56
N HIS A 463 -14.75 -0.54 -12.72
CA HIS A 463 -15.80 -0.10 -11.80
C HIS A 463 -17.02 0.51 -12.52
N ILE A 464 -16.82 1.23 -13.63
CA ILE A 464 -17.95 1.73 -14.43
C ILE A 464 -18.77 0.58 -15.00
N LEU A 465 -18.11 -0.46 -15.53
CA LEU A 465 -18.79 -1.65 -16.03
C LEU A 465 -19.46 -2.42 -14.88
N GLY A 466 -18.83 -2.52 -13.71
CA GLY A 466 -19.41 -3.11 -12.50
C GLY A 466 -20.70 -2.41 -12.06
N VAL A 467 -20.73 -1.07 -12.07
CA VAL A 467 -21.95 -0.29 -11.81
C VAL A 467 -23.04 -0.55 -12.87
N ILE A 468 -22.69 -0.58 -14.17
CA ILE A 468 -23.66 -0.87 -15.24
C ILE A 468 -24.21 -2.29 -15.08
N SER A 469 -23.34 -3.27 -14.80
CA SER A 469 -23.67 -4.66 -14.54
C SER A 469 -24.64 -4.79 -13.36
N SER A 470 -24.35 -4.12 -12.25
CA SER A 470 -25.20 -4.11 -11.05
C SER A 470 -26.58 -3.50 -11.30
N LEU A 471 -26.66 -2.39 -12.05
CA LEU A 471 -27.95 -1.84 -12.50
C LEU A 471 -28.69 -2.85 -13.40
N LEU A 472 -27.94 -3.54 -14.27
CA LEU A 472 -28.26 -4.72 -15.07
C LEU A 472 -28.98 -5.85 -14.30
N SER A 473 -28.42 -6.20 -13.16
CA SER A 473 -28.84 -7.36 -12.39
C SER A 473 -29.95 -7.03 -11.38
N ASN A 474 -29.92 -5.82 -10.81
CA ASN A 474 -30.71 -5.52 -9.62
C ASN A 474 -31.96 -4.67 -9.87
N LEU A 475 -32.01 -3.89 -10.96
CA LEU A 475 -33.23 -3.13 -11.30
C LEU A 475 -34.26 -4.04 -11.94
N GLU A 476 -35.47 -4.07 -11.39
CA GLU A 476 -36.60 -4.84 -11.94
C GLU A 476 -36.86 -4.48 -13.42
N SER A 477 -37.08 -5.49 -14.27
CA SER A 477 -37.24 -5.32 -15.73
C SER A 477 -38.32 -4.31 -16.12
N ASP A 478 -39.47 -4.31 -15.43
CA ASP A 478 -40.61 -3.44 -15.72
C ASP A 478 -40.52 -2.06 -15.03
N SER A 479 -39.47 -1.79 -14.26
CA SER A 479 -39.34 -0.54 -13.51
C SER A 479 -39.04 0.66 -14.42
N THR A 480 -39.51 1.84 -14.01
CA THR A 480 -39.19 3.09 -14.72
C THR A 480 -37.69 3.37 -14.77
N ASP A 481 -36.95 2.92 -13.76
CA ASP A 481 -35.51 3.14 -13.66
C ASP A 481 -34.72 2.23 -14.60
N ARG A 482 -35.16 0.98 -14.77
CA ARG A 482 -34.64 0.08 -15.80
C ARG A 482 -34.90 0.60 -17.21
N ILE A 483 -36.10 1.12 -17.48
CA ILE A 483 -36.43 1.74 -18.77
C ILE A 483 -35.52 2.95 -19.05
N ARG A 484 -35.27 3.80 -18.03
CA ARG A 484 -34.35 4.95 -18.15
C ARG A 484 -32.92 4.50 -18.44
N LEU A 485 -32.46 3.41 -17.83
CA LEU A 485 -31.16 2.82 -18.10
C LEU A 485 -31.05 2.33 -19.55
N LEU A 486 -32.01 1.53 -20.02
CA LEU A 486 -32.03 1.02 -21.39
C LEU A 486 -32.08 2.15 -22.43
N ALA A 487 -32.83 3.22 -22.16
CA ALA A 487 -32.87 4.40 -23.02
C ALA A 487 -31.48 5.02 -23.24
N LYS A 488 -30.56 4.95 -22.26
CA LYS A 488 -29.17 5.42 -22.42
C LYS A 488 -28.41 4.67 -23.52
N PHE A 489 -28.72 3.39 -23.74
CA PHE A 489 -28.10 2.58 -24.77
C PHE A 489 -28.70 2.81 -26.17
N VAL A 490 -29.93 3.32 -26.26
CA VAL A 490 -30.58 3.67 -27.54
C VAL A 490 -30.18 5.07 -28.04
N GLU A 491 -29.82 5.99 -27.13
CA GLU A 491 -29.38 7.35 -27.45
C GLU A 491 -28.27 7.43 -28.52
N ASN A 492 -28.32 8.48 -29.35
CA ASN A 492 -27.27 8.85 -30.31
C ASN A 492 -26.86 7.70 -31.25
N ASN A 493 -27.84 6.95 -31.76
CA ASN A 493 -27.60 5.83 -32.68
C ASN A 493 -26.73 4.73 -32.05
N TYR A 494 -27.09 4.31 -30.84
CA TYR A 494 -26.47 3.19 -30.12
C TYR A 494 -24.99 3.39 -29.76
N GLU A 495 -24.55 4.64 -29.57
CA GLU A 495 -23.12 4.96 -29.34
C GLU A 495 -22.52 4.27 -28.09
N LYS A 496 -23.35 3.96 -27.08
CA LYS A 496 -22.93 3.27 -25.85
C LYS A 496 -22.68 1.79 -26.14
N SER A 497 -23.52 1.17 -26.96
CA SER A 497 -23.35 -0.21 -27.43
C SER A 497 -22.11 -0.32 -28.31
N ASP A 498 -21.85 0.66 -29.19
CA ASP A 498 -20.60 0.75 -29.95
C ASP A 498 -19.38 0.86 -29.02
N LYS A 499 -19.46 1.68 -27.98
CA LYS A 499 -18.39 1.82 -26.98
C LYS A 499 -18.13 0.51 -26.23
N LEU A 500 -19.18 -0.25 -25.86
CA LEU A 500 -19.01 -1.58 -25.26
C LEU A 500 -18.27 -2.53 -26.20
N LEU A 501 -18.65 -2.57 -27.47
CA LEU A 501 -17.96 -3.41 -28.47
C LEU A 501 -16.50 -2.99 -28.68
N ASP A 502 -16.21 -1.70 -28.64
CA ASP A 502 -14.82 -1.22 -28.68
C ASP A 502 -14.03 -1.66 -27.44
N ILE A 503 -14.63 -1.60 -26.24
CA ILE A 503 -13.98 -2.10 -25.01
C ILE A 503 -13.75 -3.62 -25.12
N ARG A 504 -14.75 -4.36 -25.62
CA ARG A 504 -14.68 -5.80 -25.88
C ARG A 504 -13.49 -6.15 -26.76
N ASP A 505 -13.33 -5.49 -27.90
CA ASP A 505 -12.25 -5.79 -28.83
C ASP A 505 -10.87 -5.48 -28.26
N ASN A 506 -10.76 -4.40 -27.47
CA ASN A 506 -9.51 -4.10 -26.75
C ASN A 506 -9.20 -5.17 -25.70
N ALA A 507 -10.21 -5.66 -24.96
CA ALA A 507 -10.06 -6.76 -24.01
C ALA A 507 -9.64 -8.06 -24.70
N VAL A 508 -10.28 -8.44 -25.81
CA VAL A 508 -9.90 -9.59 -26.64
C VAL A 508 -8.46 -9.47 -27.16
N THR A 509 -8.05 -8.28 -27.57
CA THR A 509 -6.69 -8.04 -28.07
C THR A 509 -5.64 -8.22 -26.97
N ARG A 510 -5.88 -7.72 -25.76
CA ARG A 510 -5.01 -7.94 -24.60
C ARG A 510 -4.97 -9.41 -24.21
N LEU A 511 -6.12 -10.06 -24.13
CA LEU A 511 -6.23 -11.46 -23.78
C LEU A 511 -5.44 -12.36 -24.75
N LYS A 512 -5.48 -12.07 -26.06
CA LYS A 512 -4.66 -12.80 -27.05
C LYS A 512 -3.16 -12.66 -26.82
N GLN A 513 -2.70 -11.51 -26.32
CA GLN A 513 -1.28 -11.32 -25.98
C GLN A 513 -0.91 -12.14 -24.75
N THR A 514 -1.77 -12.14 -23.73
CA THR A 514 -1.61 -12.95 -22.51
C THR A 514 -1.65 -14.43 -22.82
N ASP A 515 -2.64 -14.90 -23.58
CA ASP A 515 -2.76 -16.31 -23.99
C ASP A 515 -1.51 -16.73 -24.80
N ALA A 516 -1.00 -15.89 -25.71
CA ALA A 516 0.23 -16.19 -26.45
C ALA A 516 1.48 -16.24 -25.56
N ALA A 517 1.54 -15.42 -24.50
CA ALA A 517 2.63 -15.46 -23.53
C ALA A 517 2.58 -16.74 -22.68
N ILE A 518 1.39 -17.13 -22.20
CA ILE A 518 1.17 -18.38 -21.46
C ILE A 518 1.57 -19.59 -22.33
N GLU A 519 1.14 -19.62 -23.59
CA GLU A 519 1.47 -20.72 -24.50
C GLU A 519 2.96 -20.79 -24.87
N ARG A 520 3.66 -19.64 -24.90
CA ARG A 520 5.12 -19.63 -25.10
C ARG A 520 5.84 -20.23 -23.89
N GLU A 521 5.45 -19.82 -22.69
CA GLU A 521 6.03 -20.28 -21.42
C GLU A 521 5.81 -21.79 -21.23
N LYS A 522 4.60 -22.28 -21.52
CA LYS A 522 4.32 -23.73 -21.55
C LYS A 522 5.26 -24.50 -22.48
N ARG A 523 5.52 -23.97 -23.69
CA ARG A 523 6.42 -24.61 -24.65
C ARG A 523 7.89 -24.54 -24.28
N GLU A 524 8.29 -23.52 -23.52
CA GLU A 524 9.66 -23.38 -23.02
C GLU A 524 9.94 -24.41 -21.92
N LEU A 525 8.93 -24.73 -21.10
CA LEU A 525 9.02 -25.69 -20.00
C LEU A 525 8.81 -27.16 -20.43
N ASP A 526 8.06 -27.43 -21.50
CA ASP A 526 7.97 -28.77 -22.11
C ASP A 526 9.34 -29.35 -22.56
N GLY A 527 10.44 -28.58 -22.47
CA GLY A 527 11.81 -28.96 -22.85
C GLY A 527 12.81 -29.16 -21.70
N GLU A 528 12.45 -28.88 -20.44
CA GLU A 528 13.29 -29.04 -19.25
C GLU A 528 12.59 -30.04 -18.27
N ASP A 529 13.37 -30.89 -17.58
CA ASP A 529 12.90 -32.09 -16.88
C ASP A 529 11.71 -31.86 -15.90
N GLU A 530 10.83 -32.87 -15.82
CA GLU A 530 9.48 -32.98 -15.20
C GLU A 530 9.33 -32.66 -13.69
N ASP A 531 10.22 -31.87 -13.06
CA ASP A 531 10.18 -31.59 -11.61
C ASP A 531 9.77 -30.14 -11.24
N GLU A 532 9.50 -29.24 -12.21
CA GLU A 532 8.92 -27.88 -12.00
C GLU A 532 7.39 -27.83 -12.23
N ASP A 533 6.70 -28.93 -11.96
CA ASP A 533 5.39 -29.24 -12.55
C ASP A 533 4.14 -28.67 -11.84
N ASP A 534 4.26 -27.86 -10.78
CA ASP A 534 3.09 -27.50 -9.94
C ASP A 534 2.41 -26.15 -10.26
N ILE A 535 3.12 -25.14 -10.77
CA ILE A 535 2.56 -23.76 -10.88
C ILE A 535 1.81 -23.52 -12.20
N LEU A 536 2.23 -24.15 -13.31
CA LEU A 536 1.65 -23.92 -14.65
C LEU A 536 0.64 -24.99 -15.09
N ASN A 537 0.52 -26.09 -14.34
CA ASN A 537 -0.57 -27.05 -14.47
C ASN A 537 -1.80 -26.66 -13.64
N ASP A 538 -1.71 -25.63 -12.79
CA ASP A 538 -2.86 -25.09 -12.08
C ASP A 538 -3.74 -24.25 -13.04
N GLN A 539 -4.83 -24.88 -13.48
CA GLN A 539 -5.87 -24.26 -14.28
C GLN A 539 -6.40 -22.96 -13.63
N ALA A 540 -6.40 -22.86 -12.29
CA ALA A 540 -6.79 -21.66 -11.57
C ALA A 540 -5.77 -20.53 -11.73
N ALA A 541 -4.46 -20.81 -11.61
CA ALA A 541 -3.40 -19.82 -11.84
C ALA A 541 -3.43 -19.26 -13.27
N ILE A 542 -3.65 -20.12 -14.27
CA ILE A 542 -3.84 -19.70 -15.67
C ILE A 542 -5.08 -18.81 -15.80
N TYR A 543 -6.19 -19.18 -15.14
CA TYR A 543 -7.42 -18.39 -15.17
C TYR A 543 -7.21 -17.00 -14.58
N LEU A 544 -6.53 -16.89 -13.42
CA LEU A 544 -6.17 -15.62 -12.80
C LEU A 544 -5.32 -14.74 -13.73
N ARG A 545 -4.26 -15.29 -14.35
CA ARG A 545 -3.47 -14.56 -15.37
C ARG A 545 -4.32 -14.07 -16.53
N ARG A 546 -5.30 -14.85 -16.98
CA ARG A 546 -6.21 -14.45 -18.05
C ARG A 546 -7.14 -13.32 -17.59
N LEU A 547 -7.65 -13.36 -16.36
CA LEU A 547 -8.44 -12.27 -15.78
C LEU A 547 -7.66 -10.95 -15.82
N ASP A 548 -6.42 -10.94 -15.36
CA ASP A 548 -5.51 -9.79 -15.39
C ASP A 548 -5.19 -9.36 -16.83
N GLY A 549 -5.06 -10.33 -17.74
CA GLY A 549 -4.91 -10.14 -19.19
C GLY A 549 -6.09 -9.49 -19.89
N GLY A 550 -7.16 -9.16 -19.16
CA GLY A 550 -8.36 -8.48 -19.67
C GLY A 550 -9.56 -9.39 -19.86
N PHE A 551 -9.49 -10.66 -19.44
CA PHE A 551 -10.63 -11.58 -19.49
C PHE A 551 -11.76 -11.14 -18.55
N PHE A 552 -11.45 -10.58 -17.37
CA PHE A 552 -12.47 -10.03 -16.47
C PHE A 552 -13.28 -8.92 -17.15
N THR A 553 -12.59 -7.99 -17.85
CA THR A 553 -13.26 -6.94 -18.63
C THR A 553 -14.12 -7.54 -19.74
N LEU A 554 -13.63 -8.58 -20.43
CA LEU A 554 -14.37 -9.27 -21.49
C LEU A 554 -15.65 -9.92 -20.95
N GLN A 555 -15.56 -10.67 -19.85
CA GLN A 555 -16.70 -11.31 -19.19
C GLN A 555 -17.76 -10.28 -18.78
N THR A 556 -17.33 -9.18 -18.15
CA THR A 556 -18.25 -8.13 -17.71
C THR A 556 -18.94 -7.43 -18.89
N VAL A 557 -18.21 -7.15 -19.98
CA VAL A 557 -18.79 -6.57 -21.19
C VAL A 557 -19.76 -7.54 -21.86
N ASP A 558 -19.39 -8.81 -22.00
CA ASP A 558 -20.25 -9.84 -22.61
C ASP A 558 -21.52 -10.08 -21.77
N TYR A 559 -21.44 -9.97 -20.45
CA TYR A 559 -22.58 -9.98 -19.55
C TYR A 559 -23.52 -8.79 -19.77
N ILE A 560 -22.99 -7.57 -19.86
CA ILE A 560 -23.78 -6.37 -20.15
C ILE A 560 -24.41 -6.46 -21.55
N LEU A 561 -23.65 -6.92 -22.55
CA LEU A 561 -24.14 -7.11 -23.91
C LEU A 561 -25.31 -8.11 -23.94
N ALA A 562 -25.21 -9.22 -23.21
CA ALA A 562 -26.28 -10.20 -23.13
C ALA A 562 -27.58 -9.62 -22.58
N TRP A 563 -27.50 -8.85 -21.50
CA TRP A 563 -28.64 -8.14 -20.94
C TRP A 563 -29.31 -7.20 -21.93
N ILE A 564 -28.55 -6.26 -22.53
CA ILE A 564 -29.13 -5.23 -23.40
C ILE A 564 -29.65 -5.80 -24.72
N VAL A 565 -29.08 -6.91 -25.20
CA VAL A 565 -29.52 -7.63 -26.42
C VAL A 565 -30.79 -8.44 -26.14
N MET A 566 -30.93 -8.98 -24.93
CA MET A 566 -32.13 -9.72 -24.52
C MET A 566 -33.33 -8.77 -24.35
N GLU A 567 -33.09 -7.58 -23.79
CA GLU A 567 -34.16 -6.63 -23.41
C GLU A 567 -34.63 -5.72 -24.56
N ASP A 568 -33.78 -5.41 -25.56
CA ASP A 568 -34.13 -4.46 -26.64
C ASP A 568 -33.76 -4.99 -28.04
N ASP A 569 -34.78 -5.18 -28.89
CA ASP A 569 -34.64 -5.68 -30.26
C ASP A 569 -33.82 -4.76 -31.19
N GLY A 570 -33.87 -3.45 -30.94
CA GLY A 570 -33.10 -2.45 -31.70
C GLY A 570 -31.61 -2.56 -31.41
N ILE A 571 -31.25 -2.62 -30.12
CA ILE A 571 -29.89 -2.88 -29.65
C ILE A 571 -29.41 -4.23 -30.18
N ARG A 572 -30.23 -5.28 -30.08
CA ARG A 572 -29.91 -6.62 -30.63
C ARG A 572 -29.54 -6.57 -32.10
N THR A 573 -30.37 -5.94 -32.92
CA THR A 573 -30.14 -5.83 -34.37
C THR A 573 -28.83 -5.09 -34.66
N HIS A 574 -28.58 -3.98 -33.95
CA HIS A 574 -27.37 -3.18 -34.09
C HIS A 574 -26.10 -3.94 -33.68
N VAL A 575 -26.11 -4.57 -32.50
CA VAL A 575 -24.97 -5.35 -31.96
C VAL A 575 -24.63 -6.51 -32.89
N LEU A 576 -25.62 -7.29 -33.35
CA LEU A 576 -25.40 -8.39 -34.29
C LEU A 576 -24.79 -7.90 -35.61
N GLN A 577 -25.27 -6.75 -36.12
CA GLN A 577 -24.69 -6.15 -37.32
C GLN A 577 -23.22 -5.74 -37.09
N MET A 578 -22.91 -5.14 -35.95
CA MET A 578 -21.55 -4.68 -35.64
C MET A 578 -20.56 -5.83 -35.40
N LEU A 579 -20.99 -6.91 -34.72
CA LEU A 579 -20.21 -8.14 -34.57
C LEU A 579 -19.90 -8.78 -35.93
N SER A 580 -20.90 -8.89 -36.81
CA SER A 580 -20.73 -9.50 -38.13
C SER A 580 -19.70 -8.76 -39.00
N ARG A 581 -19.63 -7.42 -38.90
CA ARG A 581 -18.63 -6.60 -39.61
C ARG A 581 -17.19 -6.90 -39.18
N LYS A 582 -16.99 -7.44 -37.98
CA LYS A 582 -15.68 -7.82 -37.41
C LYS A 582 -15.46 -9.34 -37.43
N ASN A 583 -16.26 -10.10 -38.19
CA ASN A 583 -16.24 -11.57 -38.22
C ASN A 583 -16.44 -12.24 -36.85
N GLN A 584 -17.18 -11.58 -35.96
CA GLN A 584 -17.60 -12.12 -34.67
C GLN A 584 -19.10 -12.46 -34.72
N SER A 585 -19.55 -13.27 -33.78
CA SER A 585 -20.95 -13.68 -33.66
C SER A 585 -21.42 -13.65 -32.20
N ILE A 586 -22.72 -13.76 -32.00
CA ILE A 586 -23.29 -13.88 -30.65
C ILE A 586 -22.80 -15.13 -29.92
N GLN A 587 -22.35 -16.15 -30.65
CA GLN A 587 -21.78 -17.38 -30.07
C GLN A 587 -20.46 -17.10 -29.35
N ASP A 588 -19.71 -16.07 -29.76
CA ASP A 588 -18.48 -15.66 -29.05
C ASP A 588 -18.85 -15.13 -27.65
N VAL A 589 -19.92 -14.33 -27.56
CA VAL A 589 -20.46 -13.81 -26.28
C VAL A 589 -20.94 -14.97 -25.41
N VAL A 590 -21.71 -15.90 -25.97
CA VAL A 590 -22.19 -17.10 -25.26
C VAL A 590 -21.02 -17.95 -24.74
N SER A 591 -19.94 -18.09 -25.51
CA SER A 591 -18.76 -18.85 -25.08
C SER A 591 -18.07 -18.22 -23.85
N THR A 592 -17.92 -16.88 -23.83
CA THR A 592 -17.41 -16.15 -22.67
C THR A 592 -18.31 -16.35 -21.45
N LEU A 593 -19.63 -16.27 -21.63
CA LEU A 593 -20.59 -16.43 -20.54
C LEU A 593 -20.64 -17.83 -19.96
N LYS A 594 -20.44 -18.87 -20.78
CA LYS A 594 -20.32 -20.25 -20.30
C LYS A 594 -19.10 -20.42 -19.38
N ILE A 595 -17.96 -19.87 -19.79
CA ILE A 595 -16.76 -19.86 -18.94
C ILE A 595 -17.02 -19.05 -17.66
N PHE A 596 -17.69 -17.91 -17.77
CA PHE A 596 -18.03 -17.11 -16.59
C PHE A 596 -18.95 -17.86 -15.62
N TYR A 597 -19.96 -18.56 -16.13
CA TYR A 597 -20.86 -19.41 -15.35
C TYR A 597 -20.13 -20.55 -14.61
N GLU A 598 -19.15 -21.19 -15.28
CA GLU A 598 -18.37 -22.29 -14.70
C GLU A 598 -17.43 -21.85 -13.57
N ASN A 599 -17.02 -20.58 -13.56
CA ASN A 599 -16.04 -20.03 -12.62
C ASN A 599 -16.65 -19.05 -11.60
N ILE A 600 -17.98 -18.98 -11.49
CA ILE A 600 -18.66 -18.28 -10.40
C ILE A 600 -18.89 -19.27 -9.26
N ASP A 601 -18.47 -18.87 -8.07
CA ASP A 601 -18.76 -19.60 -6.84
C ASP A 601 -20.28 -19.63 -6.59
N ASP A 602 -20.81 -20.81 -6.26
CA ASP A 602 -22.17 -20.95 -5.73
C ASP A 602 -22.17 -20.35 -4.31
N VAL A 603 -22.33 -19.03 -4.21
CA VAL A 603 -22.58 -18.39 -2.91
C VAL A 603 -24.02 -18.74 -2.54
N PRO A 604 -24.25 -19.56 -1.49
CA PRO A 604 -25.61 -19.86 -1.06
C PRO A 604 -26.30 -18.54 -0.67
N PRO A 605 -27.61 -18.40 -0.92
CA PRO A 605 -28.36 -17.23 -0.49
C PRO A 605 -28.13 -17.02 1.01
N THR A 606 -27.58 -15.87 1.38
CA THR A 606 -27.44 -15.50 2.79
C THR A 606 -28.82 -15.49 3.43
N GLU A 607 -28.93 -16.07 4.63
CA GLU A 607 -30.20 -16.25 5.38
C GLU A 607 -30.98 -14.95 5.68
N ALA A 608 -30.49 -13.79 5.23
CA ALA A 608 -31.02 -12.46 5.53
C ALA A 608 -31.78 -11.77 4.36
N GLY A 609 -31.97 -12.44 3.22
CA GLY A 609 -32.80 -11.96 2.11
C GLY A 609 -34.16 -12.66 2.06
N GLU A 610 -35.21 -12.04 2.59
CA GLU A 610 -36.60 -12.52 2.48
C GLU A 610 -37.19 -12.42 1.04
N ASP A 611 -36.38 -12.17 0.02
CA ASP A 611 -36.82 -12.13 -1.39
C ASP A 611 -35.99 -13.09 -2.24
N ASN A 612 -36.69 -13.94 -3.02
CA ASN A 612 -36.13 -14.85 -4.02
C ASN A 612 -35.47 -14.09 -5.20
N ALA A 613 -34.46 -13.26 -4.94
CA ALA A 613 -33.66 -12.65 -5.99
C ALA A 613 -32.83 -13.75 -6.67
N PRO A 614 -32.85 -13.87 -8.01
CA PRO A 614 -32.09 -14.90 -8.70
C PRO A 614 -30.59 -14.70 -8.46
N SER A 615 -29.86 -15.79 -8.24
CA SER A 615 -28.40 -15.70 -8.09
C SER A 615 -27.77 -15.18 -9.38
N GLN A 616 -26.56 -14.62 -9.30
CA GLN A 616 -25.83 -14.20 -10.50
C GLN A 616 -25.65 -15.36 -11.50
N LYS A 617 -25.46 -16.57 -10.97
CA LYS A 617 -25.35 -17.81 -11.74
C LYS A 617 -26.65 -18.15 -12.48
N ASP A 618 -27.80 -18.02 -11.83
CA ASP A 618 -29.12 -18.20 -12.45
C ASP A 618 -29.38 -17.15 -13.55
N ILE A 619 -28.98 -15.90 -13.30
CA ILE A 619 -29.10 -14.83 -14.29
C ILE A 619 -28.28 -15.18 -15.55
N ILE A 620 -27.02 -15.58 -15.39
CA ILE A 620 -26.16 -15.93 -16.52
C ILE A 620 -26.70 -17.13 -17.29
N ALA A 621 -27.19 -18.16 -16.59
CA ALA A 621 -27.82 -19.32 -17.23
C ALA A 621 -29.01 -18.89 -18.12
N ASN A 622 -29.90 -18.04 -17.60
CA ASN A 622 -31.05 -17.54 -18.36
C ASN A 622 -30.63 -16.66 -19.55
N LEU A 623 -29.60 -15.84 -19.40
CA LEU A 623 -29.04 -15.04 -20.50
C LEU A 623 -28.45 -15.94 -21.61
N ILE A 624 -27.73 -17.01 -21.24
CA ILE A 624 -27.20 -17.98 -22.20
C ILE A 624 -28.34 -18.63 -23.00
N ILE A 625 -29.40 -19.09 -22.32
CA ILE A 625 -30.57 -19.72 -22.96
C ILE A 625 -31.28 -18.73 -23.91
N SER A 626 -31.39 -17.47 -23.52
CA SER A 626 -32.01 -16.43 -24.35
C SER A 626 -31.21 -16.13 -25.63
N LEU A 627 -29.89 -16.08 -25.52
CA LEU A 627 -28.99 -15.81 -26.65
C LEU A 627 -28.79 -17.02 -27.57
N ASP A 628 -28.83 -18.23 -27.02
CA ASP A 628 -28.69 -19.50 -27.73
C ASP A 628 -29.79 -20.49 -27.29
N PRO A 629 -30.98 -20.44 -27.92
CA PRO A 629 -32.10 -21.33 -27.60
C PRO A 629 -31.78 -22.83 -27.80
N SER A 630 -30.70 -23.18 -28.50
CA SER A 630 -30.21 -24.56 -28.64
C SER A 630 -29.49 -25.08 -27.39
N ALA A 631 -29.06 -24.20 -26.48
CA ALA A 631 -28.31 -24.56 -25.27
C ALA A 631 -29.21 -25.04 -24.11
N GLY A 632 -30.53 -24.92 -24.23
CA GLY A 632 -31.52 -25.36 -23.24
C GLY A 632 -32.08 -26.78 -23.44
N GLN A 633 -31.44 -27.61 -24.29
CA GLN A 633 -31.81 -29.01 -24.52
C GLN A 633 -30.78 -29.99 -23.97
#